data_AF-F8QJ95-F1
#
_entry.id   AF-F8QJ95-F1
#
_cell.length_a   1.000
_cell.length_b   1.000
_cell.length_c   1.000
_cell.angle_alpha   90.00
_cell.angle_beta   90.00
_cell.angle_gamma   90.00
#
_symmetry.space_group_name_H-M   'P 1'
#
loop_
_entity.id
_entity.type
_entity.pdbx_description
1 polymer ?
#
loop_
_entity_poly.entity_id
_entity_poly.type
_entity_poly.pdbx_seq_one_letter_code
_entity_poly.pdbx_strand_id
1 'polypeptide(L)'
;LCAQQLSLALISLQTVAQSAALVATNQLDNSLPQPYHTSILTGHGWVLELLQGHPNRICAELGVRHHVFLKLIDLLRHHHYIDSRHVSLEEQLAIFLY
;
A
#
# COMPACT_ATOMS: atom_id res chain seq x y z
N LEU A 1 -28.50 33.83 -11.38
CA LEU A 1 -28.93 32.41 -11.49
C LEU A 1 -28.22 31.66 -12.64
N CYS A 2 -28.26 32.14 -13.89
CA CYS A 2 -27.69 31.43 -15.05
C CYS A 2 -26.18 31.11 -14.93
N ALA A 3 -25.34 32.07 -14.53
CA ALA A 3 -23.89 31.84 -14.38
C ALA A 3 -23.54 30.83 -13.28
N GLN A 4 -24.29 30.84 -12.17
CA GLN A 4 -24.09 29.93 -11.04
C GLN A 4 -24.55 28.49 -11.36
N GLN A 5 -25.61 28.36 -12.16
CA GLN A 5 -26.05 27.04 -12.66
C GLN A 5 -25.04 26.46 -13.65
N LEU A 6 -24.47 27.29 -14.54
CA LEU A 6 -23.41 26.87 -15.46
C LEU A 6 -22.13 26.43 -14.72
N SER A 7 -21.73 27.14 -13.67
CA SER A 7 -20.56 26.74 -12.87
C SER A 7 -20.77 25.41 -12.14
N LEU A 8 -21.95 25.17 -11.59
CA LEU A 8 -22.27 23.91 -10.90
C LEU A 8 -22.29 22.73 -11.88
N ALA A 9 -22.84 22.92 -13.07
CA ALA A 9 -22.84 21.90 -14.12
C ALA A 9 -21.41 21.53 -14.54
N LEU A 10 -20.53 22.52 -14.72
CA LEU A 10 -19.11 22.28 -15.05
C LEU A 10 -18.37 21.51 -13.96
N ILE A 11 -18.59 21.87 -12.69
CA ILE A 11 -17.98 21.17 -11.54
C ILE A 11 -18.47 19.72 -11.50
N SER A 12 -19.78 19.48 -11.66
CA SER A 12 -20.33 18.12 -11.68
C SER A 12 -19.71 17.27 -12.79
N LEU A 13 -19.56 17.84 -14.00
CA LEU A 13 -18.98 17.14 -15.14
C LEU A 13 -17.50 16.80 -14.90
N GLN A 14 -16.73 17.73 -14.33
CA GLN A 14 -15.33 17.51 -13.97
C GLN A 14 -15.20 16.41 -12.91
N THR A 15 -16.04 16.42 -11.87
CA THR A 15 -16.01 15.37 -10.83
C THR A 15 -16.34 13.99 -11.39
N VAL A 16 -17.34 13.88 -12.28
CA VAL A 16 -17.68 12.61 -12.93
C VAL A 16 -16.53 12.13 -13.81
N ALA A 17 -15.93 13.01 -14.62
CA ALA A 17 -14.78 12.65 -15.46
C ALA A 17 -13.57 12.17 -14.64
N GLN A 18 -13.25 12.84 -13.52
CA GLN A 18 -12.16 12.44 -12.63
C GLN A 18 -12.43 11.09 -11.96
N SER A 19 -13.67 10.84 -11.51
CA SER A 19 -14.05 9.57 -10.90
C SER A 19 -13.96 8.40 -11.90
N ALA A 20 -14.42 8.61 -13.14
CA ALA A 20 -14.33 7.62 -14.21
C ALA A 20 -12.87 7.29 -14.55
N ALA A 21 -12.00 8.31 -14.63
CA ALA A 21 -10.57 8.12 -14.85
C ALA A 21 -9.92 7.28 -13.74
N LEU A 22 -10.23 7.58 -12.46
CA LEU A 22 -9.71 6.83 -11.31
C LEU A 22 -10.16 5.36 -11.33
N VAL A 23 -11.41 5.08 -11.69
CA VAL A 23 -11.91 3.70 -11.80
C VAL A 23 -11.17 2.96 -12.92
N ALA A 24 -11.02 3.59 -14.09
CA ALA A 24 -10.32 2.99 -15.23
C ALA A 24 -8.84 2.69 -14.90
N THR A 25 -8.14 3.58 -14.19
CA THR A 25 -6.75 3.34 -13.77
C THR A 25 -6.64 2.18 -12.79
N ASN A 26 -7.54 2.07 -11.81
CA ASN A 26 -7.57 0.94 -10.86
C ASN A 26 -7.88 -0.39 -11.57
N GLN A 27 -8.75 -0.39 -12.57
CA GLN A 27 -9.07 -1.58 -13.36
C GLN A 27 -7.87 -2.04 -14.22
N LEU A 28 -7.15 -1.09 -14.79
CA LEU A 28 -5.91 -1.36 -15.54
C LEU A 28 -4.81 -1.93 -14.66
N ASP A 29 -4.59 -1.35 -13.48
CA ASP A 29 -3.57 -1.80 -12.53
C ASP A 29 -3.83 -3.24 -12.06
N ASN A 30 -5.09 -3.59 -11.77
CA ASN A 30 -5.47 -4.96 -11.42
C ASN A 30 -5.37 -5.96 -12.59
N SER A 31 -5.31 -5.50 -13.84
CA SER A 31 -5.29 -6.38 -15.02
C SER A 31 -3.87 -6.71 -15.50
N LEU A 32 -2.86 -5.97 -15.07
CA LEU A 32 -1.47 -6.19 -15.47
C LEU A 32 -0.77 -7.16 -14.50
N PRO A 33 -0.03 -8.17 -14.99
CA PRO A 33 0.77 -9.02 -14.12
C PRO A 33 1.83 -8.20 -13.40
N GLN A 34 1.72 -8.10 -12.06
CA GLN A 34 2.72 -7.42 -11.24
C GLN A 34 3.93 -8.34 -11.01
N PRO A 35 5.17 -7.87 -11.20
CA PRO A 35 6.38 -8.70 -10.99
C PRO A 35 6.45 -9.21 -9.55
N TYR A 36 6.63 -10.53 -9.39
CA TYR A 36 6.59 -11.21 -8.07
C TYR A 36 7.84 -10.96 -7.22
N HIS A 37 9.00 -10.75 -7.84
CA HIS A 37 10.24 -10.39 -7.15
C HIS A 37 10.85 -9.16 -7.81
N THR A 38 10.95 -8.06 -7.07
CA THR A 38 11.70 -6.87 -7.50
C THR A 38 12.96 -6.66 -6.65
N SER A 39 13.25 -7.64 -5.76
CA SER A 39 14.03 -7.45 -4.54
C SER A 39 15.45 -7.01 -4.84
N ILE A 40 15.73 -5.78 -4.44
CA ILE A 40 17.07 -5.36 -4.02
C ILE A 40 17.49 -6.34 -2.91
N LEU A 41 18.70 -6.91 -3.01
CA LEU A 41 19.27 -7.91 -2.08
C LEU A 41 19.58 -7.32 -0.69
N THR A 42 18.65 -6.58 -0.10
CA THR A 42 18.69 -6.05 1.27
C THR A 42 17.37 -6.39 1.96
N GLY A 43 17.42 -6.69 3.26
CA GLY A 43 16.21 -7.03 4.02
C GLY A 43 15.20 -5.88 4.05
N HIS A 44 15.67 -4.63 4.14
CA HIS A 44 14.81 -3.45 3.98
C HIS A 44 14.10 -3.39 2.61
N GLY A 45 14.83 -3.68 1.52
CA GLY A 45 14.24 -3.73 0.18
C GLY A 45 13.17 -4.81 0.05
N TRP A 46 13.43 -5.99 0.62
CA TRP A 46 12.44 -7.07 0.68
C TRP A 46 11.19 -6.69 1.48
N VAL A 47 11.33 -6.04 2.64
CA VAL A 47 10.19 -5.57 3.44
C VAL A 47 9.35 -4.54 2.68
N LEU A 48 9.99 -3.60 1.97
CA LEU A 48 9.27 -2.65 1.12
C LEU A 48 8.43 -3.38 0.06
N GLU A 49 8.92 -4.48 -0.50
CA GLU A 49 8.16 -5.27 -1.47
C GLU A 49 6.98 -6.02 -0.88
N LEU A 50 7.10 -6.46 0.36
CA LEU A 50 5.98 -7.07 1.06
C LEU A 50 4.86 -6.05 1.33
N LEU A 51 5.24 -4.80 1.63
CA LEU A 51 4.30 -3.73 2.01
C LEU A 51 3.72 -2.97 0.81
N GLN A 52 4.53 -2.74 -0.22
CA GLN A 52 4.15 -1.93 -1.39
C GLN A 52 3.79 -2.79 -2.61
N GLY A 53 4.16 -4.07 -2.60
CA GLY A 53 3.84 -5.00 -3.67
C GLY A 53 2.41 -5.53 -3.58
N HIS A 54 2.19 -6.65 -4.25
CA HIS A 54 0.87 -7.27 -4.32
C HIS A 54 0.34 -7.62 -2.91
N PRO A 55 -0.93 -7.29 -2.56
CA PRO A 55 -1.45 -7.44 -1.20
C PRO A 55 -1.45 -8.89 -0.67
N ASN A 56 -1.48 -9.88 -1.57
CA ASN A 56 -1.37 -11.29 -1.19
C ASN A 56 0.06 -11.74 -0.88
N ARG A 57 1.09 -10.99 -1.28
CA ARG A 57 2.50 -11.37 -1.12
C ARG A 57 2.86 -11.52 0.35
N ILE A 58 2.51 -10.55 1.18
CA ILE A 58 2.77 -10.62 2.62
C ILE A 58 2.07 -11.82 3.30
N CYS A 59 0.89 -12.20 2.82
CA CYS A 59 0.19 -13.38 3.33
C CYS A 59 0.85 -14.68 2.87
N ALA A 60 1.39 -14.71 1.65
CA ALA A 60 2.10 -15.86 1.11
C ALA A 60 3.47 -16.06 1.80
N GLU A 61 4.18 -14.97 2.08
CA GLU A 61 5.54 -15.01 2.64
C GLU A 61 5.55 -15.06 4.17
N LEU A 62 4.68 -14.32 4.85
CA LEU A 62 4.69 -14.19 6.33
C LEU A 62 3.47 -14.82 7.02
N GLY A 63 2.55 -15.43 6.27
CA GLY A 63 1.33 -16.03 6.84
C GLY A 63 0.32 -15.03 7.44
N VAL A 64 0.54 -13.73 7.29
CA VAL A 64 -0.32 -12.66 7.85
C VAL A 64 -0.82 -11.71 6.77
N ARG A 65 -2.05 -11.19 6.93
CA ARG A 65 -2.59 -10.17 6.02
C ARG A 65 -1.88 -8.83 6.23
N HIS A 66 -1.77 -8.02 5.17
CA HIS A 66 -1.11 -6.71 5.19
C HIS A 66 -1.55 -5.81 6.37
N HIS A 67 -2.86 -5.64 6.57
CA HIS A 67 -3.37 -4.82 7.67
C HIS A 67 -3.09 -5.41 9.07
N VAL A 68 -2.90 -6.72 9.19
CA VAL A 68 -2.53 -7.37 10.47
C VAL A 68 -1.07 -7.06 10.78
N PHE A 69 -0.19 -7.15 9.77
CA PHE A 69 1.21 -6.78 9.91
C PHE A 69 1.37 -5.33 10.38
N LEU A 70 0.66 -4.38 9.76
CA LEU A 70 0.70 -2.97 10.19
C LEU A 70 0.22 -2.78 11.64
N LYS A 71 -0.85 -3.48 12.06
CA LYS A 71 -1.33 -3.44 13.46
C LYS A 71 -0.31 -3.99 14.45
N LEU A 72 0.45 -5.02 14.06
CA LEU A 72 1.52 -5.56 14.89
C LEU A 72 2.65 -4.54 15.05
N ILE A 73 3.02 -3.82 13.98
CA ILE A 73 3.99 -2.73 14.06
C ILE A 73 3.51 -1.61 14.99
N ASP A 74 2.26 -1.18 14.87
CA ASP A 74 1.69 -0.15 15.76
C ASP A 74 1.71 -0.60 17.22
N LEU A 75 1.39 -1.88 17.49
CA LEU A 75 1.44 -2.46 18.83
C LEU A 75 2.88 -2.49 19.38
N LEU A 76 3.85 -2.88 18.56
CA LEU A 76 5.27 -2.89 18.95
C LEU A 76 5.76 -1.47 19.26
N ARG A 77 5.44 -0.49 18.42
CA ARG A 77 5.77 0.92 18.69
C ARG A 77 5.11 1.43 19.98
N HIS A 78 3.85 1.04 20.23
CA HIS A 78 3.15 1.38 21.46
C HIS A 78 3.86 0.81 22.71
N HIS A 79 4.48 -0.37 22.58
CA HIS A 79 5.29 -0.99 23.63
C HIS A 79 6.76 -0.57 23.61
N HIS A 80 7.09 0.54 22.93
CA HIS A 80 8.44 1.12 22.88
C HIS A 80 9.51 0.24 22.21
N TYR A 81 9.12 -0.70 21.36
CA TYR A 81 10.07 -1.33 20.45
C TYR A 81 10.49 -0.34 19.37
N ILE A 82 11.78 -0.35 19.04
CA ILE A 82 12.42 0.59 18.12
C ILE A 82 13.31 -0.14 17.13
N ASP A 83 13.72 0.59 16.10
CA ASP A 83 14.73 0.14 15.17
C ASP A 83 16.05 -0.19 15.91
N SER A 84 16.75 -1.20 15.41
CA SER A 84 18.13 -1.46 15.83
C SER A 84 19.09 -0.60 15.01
N ARG A 85 20.41 -0.75 15.22
CA ARG A 85 21.42 0.00 14.47
C ARG A 85 21.30 -0.18 12.94
N HIS A 86 20.88 -1.35 12.48
CA HIS A 86 20.90 -1.71 11.05
C HIS A 86 19.61 -2.32 10.53
N VAL A 87 18.63 -2.59 11.41
CA VAL A 87 17.41 -3.35 11.07
C VAL A 87 16.21 -2.57 11.59
N SER A 88 15.33 -2.15 10.67
CA SER A 88 14.07 -1.47 11.00
C SER A 88 13.12 -2.38 11.78
N LEU A 89 12.20 -1.82 12.53
CA LEU A 89 11.19 -2.59 13.28
C LEU A 89 10.33 -3.45 12.36
N GLU A 90 9.99 -2.96 11.17
CA GLU A 90 9.30 -3.72 10.13
C GLU A 90 10.11 -4.93 9.68
N GLU A 91 11.42 -4.76 9.47
CA GLU A 91 12.32 -5.84 9.10
C GLU A 91 12.53 -6.84 10.25
N GLN A 92 12.65 -6.37 11.50
CA GLN A 92 12.70 -7.24 12.66
C GLN A 92 11.44 -8.11 12.78
N LEU A 93 10.25 -7.51 12.61
CA LEU A 93 9.00 -8.25 12.64
C LEU A 93 8.90 -9.23 11.46
N ALA A 94 9.32 -8.82 10.26
CA ALA A 94 9.32 -9.69 9.09
C ALA A 94 10.26 -10.89 9.28
N ILE A 95 11.46 -10.68 9.85
CA ILE A 95 12.41 -11.76 10.23
C ILE A 95 11.79 -12.70 11.27
N PHE A 96 11.04 -12.17 12.24
CA PHE A 96 10.40 -12.99 13.28
C PHE A 96 9.26 -13.87 12.74
N LEU A 97 8.56 -13.41 11.70
CA LEU A 97 7.40 -14.10 11.11
C LEU A 97 7.74 -15.07 9.99
N TYR A 98 8.94 -14.97 9.40
CA TYR A 98 9.44 -15.82 8.33
C TYR A 98 9.99 -17.15 8.88
#